data_AF-A0A385DAC0-F1
#
_entry.id   AF-A0A385DAC0-F1
#
_cell.length_a   1.000
_cell.length_b   1.000
_cell.length_c   1.000
_cell.angle_alpha   90.00
_cell.angle_beta   90.00
_cell.angle_gamma   90.00
#
_symmetry.space_group_name_H-M   'P 1'
#
loop_
_entity.id
_entity.type
_entity.pdbx_description
1 polymer ?
#
loop_
_entity_poly.entity_id
_entity_poly.type
_entity_poly.pdbx_seq_one_letter_code
_entity_poly.pdbx_strand_id
1 'polypeptide(L)' 'MGAPVPAKPEPTLTASEKAKAAWLIARMGKRAIAGPDVYQEDLEKKLDRLMETARKREAKAKTPR' A
#
# COMPACT_ATOMS: atom_id res chain seq x y z
N MET A 1 23.41 7.20 -15.86
CA MET A 1 21.99 7.29 -15.48
C MET A 1 21.45 5.86 -15.47
N GLY A 2 21.13 5.31 -14.30
CA GLY A 2 20.63 3.94 -14.18
C GLY A 2 19.25 3.83 -14.83
N ALA A 3 19.02 2.75 -15.58
CA ALA A 3 17.74 2.48 -16.23
C ALA A 3 16.58 2.52 -15.21
N PRO A 4 15.39 3.03 -15.59
CA PRO A 4 14.23 2.95 -14.73
C PRO A 4 13.93 1.47 -14.46
N VAL A 5 14.01 1.07 -13.19
CA VAL A 5 13.58 -0.25 -12.75
C VAL A 5 12.12 -0.41 -13.21
N PRO A 6 11.76 -1.46 -13.97
CA PRO A 6 10.40 -1.66 -14.40
C PRO A 6 9.52 -1.76 -13.15
N ALA A 7 8.62 -0.81 -12.96
CA ALA A 7 7.66 -0.84 -11.89
C ALA A 7 6.87 -2.15 -12.03
N LYS A 8 7.00 -3.06 -11.05
CA LYS A 8 6.11 -4.22 -10.97
C LYS A 8 4.68 -3.70 -11.06
N PRO A 9 3.81 -4.29 -11.89
CA PRO A 9 2.42 -3.84 -11.98
C PRO A 9 1.83 -3.80 -10.58
N GLU A 10 1.25 -2.66 -10.21
CA GLU A 10 0.62 -2.51 -8.90
C GLU A 10 -0.50 -3.54 -8.75
N PRO A 11 -0.61 -4.17 -7.55
CA PRO A 11 -1.57 -5.23 -7.36
C PRO A 11 -3.00 -4.69 -7.53
N THR A 12 -3.86 -5.46 -8.17
CA THR A 12 -5.28 -5.08 -8.24
C THR A 12 -5.91 -5.27 -6.86
N LEU A 13 -6.24 -4.17 -6.18
CA LEU A 13 -6.86 -4.19 -4.86
C LEU A 13 -8.35 -4.60 -4.93
N THR A 14 -8.78 -5.45 -4.01
CA THR A 14 -10.21 -5.72 -3.76
C THR A 14 -10.91 -4.48 -3.18
N ALA A 15 -12.25 -4.48 -3.16
CA ALA A 15 -13.02 -3.39 -2.57
C ALA A 15 -12.66 -3.13 -1.09
N SER A 16 -12.47 -4.19 -0.30
CA SER A 16 -12.08 -4.08 1.11
C SER A 16 -10.64 -3.59 1.28
N GLU A 17 -9.72 -4.03 0.43
CA GLU A 17 -8.33 -3.54 0.40
C GLU A 17 -8.29 -2.04 0.04
N LYS A 18 -9.07 -1.60 -0.96
CA LYS A 18 -9.19 -0.17 -1.32
C LYS A 18 -9.72 0.67 -0.16
N ALA A 19 -10.79 0.22 0.49
CA ALA A 19 -11.35 0.92 1.65
C ALA A 19 -10.32 1.06 2.79
N LYS A 20 -9.56 0.00 3.06
CA LYS A 20 -8.51 0.01 4.08
C LYS A 20 -7.34 0.92 3.71
N ALA A 21 -6.90 0.91 2.45
CA ALA A 21 -5.88 1.81 1.95
C ALA A 21 -6.31 3.28 2.07
N ALA A 22 -7.53 3.61 1.63
CA ALA A 22 -8.10 4.95 1.73
C ALA A 22 -8.15 5.44 3.19
N TRP A 23 -8.55 4.57 4.12
CA TRP A 23 -8.57 4.91 5.54
C TRP A 23 -7.17 5.18 6.11
N LEU A 24 -6.17 4.36 5.78
CA LEU A 24 -4.78 4.57 6.21
C LEU A 24 -4.23 5.89 5.67
N ILE A 25 -4.43 6.16 4.38
CA ILE A 25 -3.99 7.39 3.72
C ILE A 25 -4.66 8.61 4.35
N ALA A 26 -5.98 8.56 4.60
CA ALA A 26 -6.69 9.65 5.26
C ALA A 26 -6.14 9.94 6.68
N ARG A 27 -5.73 8.90 7.41
CA ARG A 27 -5.11 9.09 8.74
C ARG A 27 -3.72 9.70 8.66
N MET A 28 -2.92 9.33 7.67
CA MET A 28 -1.63 9.98 7.42
C MET A 28 -1.83 11.45 7.07
N GLY A 29 -2.78 11.76 6.17
CA GLY A 29 -3.14 13.15 5.86
C GLY A 29 -3.56 13.96 7.08
N LYS A 30 -4.38 13.38 7.98
CA LYS A 30 -4.72 14.01 9.27
C LYS A 30 -3.50 14.27 10.16
N ARG A 31 -2.53 13.34 10.20
CA ARG A 31 -1.29 13.52 10.98
C ARG A 31 -0.37 14.58 10.37
N ALA A 32 -0.26 14.60 9.05
CA ALA A 32 0.50 15.63 8.34
C ALA A 32 -0.06 17.05 8.61
N ILE A 33 -1.39 17.21 8.73
CA ILE A 33 -2.02 18.47 9.14
C ILE A 33 -1.66 18.84 10.59
N ALA A 34 -1.55 17.85 11.48
CA ALA A 34 -1.20 18.09 12.89
C ALA A 34 0.28 18.50 13.08
N GLY A 35 1.16 18.19 12.12
CA GLY A 35 2.54 18.67 12.07
C GLY A 35 3.51 17.62 11.53
N PRO A 36 4.66 18.03 10.96
CA PRO A 36 5.65 17.11 10.38
C PRO A 36 6.32 16.20 11.42
N ASP A 37 6.38 16.62 12.68
CA ASP A 37 6.95 15.83 13.78
C ASP A 37 6.00 14.73 14.29
N VAL A 38 4.78 14.67 13.76
CA VAL A 38 3.80 13.65 14.15
C VAL A 38 4.16 12.33 13.49
N TYR A 39 4.58 11.38 14.31
CA TYR A 39 4.94 10.03 13.88
C TYR A 39 3.80 9.35 13.08
N GLN A 40 4.12 8.92 11.85
CA GLN A 40 3.18 8.21 10.97
C GLN A 40 3.72 6.92 10.33
N GLU A 41 4.96 6.53 10.62
CA GLU A 41 5.62 5.36 10.05
C GLU A 41 4.82 4.05 10.30
N ASP A 42 4.05 3.96 11.39
CA ASP A 42 3.18 2.80 11.63
C ASP A 42 2.06 2.65 10.59
N LEU A 43 1.55 3.77 10.05
CA LEU A 43 0.52 3.79 9.01
C LEU A 43 1.12 3.42 7.66
N GLU A 44 2.31 3.91 7.36
CA GLU A 44 3.09 3.56 6.16
C GLU A 44 3.37 2.05 6.14
N LYS A 45 3.93 1.51 7.23
CA LYS A 45 4.16 0.06 7.39
C LYS A 45 2.88 -0.77 7.23
N LYS A 46 1.73 -0.25 7.67
CA LYS A 46 0.42 -0.94 7.48
C LYS A 46 -0.02 -0.92 6.03
N LEU A 47 0.21 0.19 5.32
CA LEU A 47 -0.12 0.32 3.90
C LEU A 47 0.78 -0.60 3.06
N ASP A 48 2.08 -0.63 3.34
CA ASP A 48 3.03 -1.52 2.65
C ASP A 48 2.64 -3.00 2.81
N ARG A 49 2.32 -3.42 4.03
CA ARG A 49 1.86 -4.80 4.29
C ARG A 49 0.57 -5.14 3.55
N LEU A 50 -0.33 -4.17 3.42
CA LEU A 50 -1.57 -4.36 2.64
C LEU A 50 -1.25 -4.58 1.16
N MET A 51 -0.36 -3.77 0.58
CA MET A 51 0.08 -3.91 -0.81
C MET A 51 0.79 -5.24 -1.05
N GLU A 52 1.67 -5.65 -0.14
CA GLU A 52 2.34 -6.95 -0.19
C GLU A 52 1.35 -8.13 -0.12
N THR A 53 0.32 -8.01 0.72
CA THR A 53 -0.74 -9.02 0.81
C THR A 53 -1.51 -9.12 -0.49
N ALA A 54 -1.88 -7.99 -1.10
CA ALA A 54 -2.56 -7.95 -2.38
C ALA A 54 -1.71 -8.55 -3.51
N ARG A 55 -0.41 -8.24 -3.56
CA ARG A 55 0.56 -8.85 -4.50
C ARG A 55 0.60 -10.37 -4.35
N LYS A 56 0.73 -10.88 -3.12
CA LYS A 56 0.76 -12.32 -2.84
C LYS A 56 -0.55 -13.00 -3.23
N ARG A 57 -1.69 -12.37 -2.96
CA ARG A 57 -3.02 -12.89 -3.36
C ARG A 57 -3.12 -13.01 -4.87
N GLU A 58 -2.75 -11.96 -5.60
CA GLU A 58 -2.83 -11.94 -7.06
C GLU A 58 -1.87 -12.96 -7.69
N ALA A 59 -0.64 -13.08 -7.17
CA ALA A 59 0.31 -14.10 -7.61
C ALA A 59 -0.23 -15.53 -7.41
N LYS A 60 -0.88 -15.80 -6.27
CA LYS A 60 -1.54 -17.09 -6.01
C LYS A 60 -2.71 -17.34 -6.96
N ALA A 61 -3.50 -16.32 -7.28
CA ALA A 61 -4.61 -16.45 -8.22
C ALA A 61 -4.16 -16.72 -9.66
N LYS A 62 -2.99 -16.18 -10.05
CA LYS A 62 -2.39 -16.37 -11.39
C LYS A 62 -1.64 -17.70 -11.55
N THR A 63 -1.32 -18.39 -10.46
CA THR A 63 -0.62 -19.69 -10.52
C THR A 63 -1.67 -20.80 -10.59
N PRO A 64 -1.79 -21.54 -11.72
CA PRO A 64 -2.65 -22.72 -11.77
C PRO A 64 -2.12 -23.77 -10.79
N ARG A 65 -3.03 -24.47 -10.11
CA ARG A 65 -2.69 -25.63 -9.27
C ARG A 65 -2.16 -26.78 -10.10
#